data_AF-A0A3Q3C4Y4-F1
#
_entry.id   AF-A0A3Q3C4Y4-F1
#
_cell.length_a   1.000
_cell.length_b   1.000
_cell.length_c   1.000
_cell.angle_alpha   90.00
_cell.angle_beta   90.00
_cell.angle_gamma   90.00
#
_symmetry.space_group_name_H-M   'P 1'
#
loop_
_entity.id
_entity.type
_entity.pdbx_description
1 polymer ?
#
loop_
_entity_poly.entity_id
_entity_poly.type
_entity_poly.pdbx_seq_one_letter_code
_entity_poly.pdbx_strand_id
1 'polypeptide(L)'
;MLLIITISVYCYRRKSQQAEREYEKVKHQLENLEESVRDRCKKEFTDLMIEMEDHTNDLNEGRIPFLDYKTYTDRVFFLPSKDGANDVMITGKLDIPEARKATVIQSLNQFSNLLNSKTFLINFIRTLERSHDFNARAKVYFASLLTVALHGKLEYYTDIMRTLLLELMEEYVNSKNPKLMLRRSETVVERMLCNWMSICLYQFLKDSAGEPLYKLFKAIKHQIEKGPVDVRVKKAKYTLNDTGLLGDDVEYSVLTLQVLVQGEGPDVTPVKVLNCDTISQVKEKIIEQVYRNLPYSQRPKVDSVTLEWRPGSTGQILSDLDLTSQKEGRWKRINTLAHYNVRDNATLVLSKVQHTQQNYDQNQENHEERNALLEDDKVFHLVRPTDELDETKSKRGSIKDKSMTKAITEIYLTRLLSVKGTLQQFVDDFFRSVLCSGAVVPPAVKYFFDFLDEQALKHNNVDEETIHIWKTNSLPLRFWVNILKNPHFIFDVHVSEVVDASLSVIAQTFMDACTKSEHKLSRDSPSNKLLYAKEISTYKKMVDDYYKGIRQMVSVSDQDMNTHLAEVSRSHTDKLNTHVALHQLYQYASKYYDGIIASLEEDPAAQSKQLALRLQQIAAALENKVTDL
;
A
#
# COMPACT_ATOMS: atom_id res chain seq x y z
N MET A 1 -35.92 42.88 -8.16
CA MET A 1 -35.93 41.50 -7.62
C MET A 1 -36.17 40.47 -8.73
N LEU A 2 -37.38 40.37 -9.32
CA LEU A 2 -37.66 39.38 -10.39
C LEU A 2 -36.69 39.47 -11.57
N LEU A 3 -36.44 40.67 -12.10
CA LEU A 3 -35.53 40.89 -13.24
C LEU A 3 -34.07 40.45 -12.95
N ILE A 4 -33.61 40.64 -11.70
CA ILE A 4 -32.28 40.20 -11.23
C ILE A 4 -32.24 38.69 -11.12
N ILE A 5 -33.31 38.05 -10.61
CA ILE A 5 -33.44 36.59 -10.56
C ILE A 5 -33.43 36.01 -11.98
N THR A 6 -34.16 36.62 -12.93
CA THR A 6 -34.21 36.15 -14.32
C THR A 6 -32.83 36.25 -15.00
N ILE A 7 -32.10 37.34 -14.79
CA ILE A 7 -30.74 37.52 -15.31
C ILE A 7 -29.79 36.50 -14.66
N SER A 8 -29.84 36.30 -13.35
CA SER A 8 -29.02 35.29 -12.66
C SER A 8 -29.30 33.87 -13.15
N VAL A 9 -30.58 33.50 -13.35
CA VAL A 9 -30.96 32.19 -13.92
C VAL A 9 -30.48 32.05 -15.35
N TYR A 10 -30.57 33.11 -16.16
CA TYR A 10 -30.07 33.11 -17.55
C TYR A 10 -28.54 32.95 -17.60
N CYS A 11 -27.80 33.70 -16.77
CA CYS A 11 -26.35 33.60 -16.65
C CYS A 11 -25.93 32.21 -16.14
N TYR A 12 -26.63 31.67 -15.13
CA TYR A 12 -26.38 30.33 -14.61
C TYR A 12 -26.64 29.26 -15.67
N ARG A 13 -27.76 29.35 -16.41
CA ARG A 13 -28.07 28.44 -17.53
C ARG A 13 -27.03 28.52 -18.64
N ARG A 14 -26.62 29.73 -19.04
CA ARG A 14 -25.60 29.93 -20.07
C ARG A 14 -24.25 29.35 -19.65
N LYS A 15 -23.84 29.58 -18.39
CA LYS A 15 -22.62 29.03 -17.81
C LYS A 15 -22.69 27.49 -17.70
N SER A 16 -23.84 26.96 -17.30
CA SER A 16 -24.08 25.50 -17.24
C SER A 16 -24.01 24.86 -18.61
N GLN A 17 -24.67 25.44 -19.62
CA GLN A 17 -24.62 24.96 -21.01
C GLN A 17 -23.22 25.05 -21.61
N GLN A 18 -22.46 26.11 -21.27
CA GLN A 18 -21.07 26.22 -21.69
C GLN A 18 -20.21 25.12 -21.07
N ALA A 19 -20.35 24.87 -19.75
CA ALA A 19 -19.64 23.81 -19.07
C ALA A 19 -19.99 22.42 -19.62
N GLU A 20 -21.26 22.16 -19.95
CA GLU A 20 -21.71 20.91 -20.57
C GLU A 20 -21.13 20.72 -21.98
N ARG A 21 -21.08 21.77 -22.79
CA ARG A 21 -20.41 21.71 -24.11
C ARG A 21 -18.91 21.48 -23.99
N GLU A 22 -18.26 22.07 -23.00
CA GLU A 22 -16.84 21.83 -22.74
C GLU A 22 -16.58 20.39 -22.29
N TYR A 23 -17.44 19.85 -21.42
CA TYR A 23 -17.41 18.46 -21.00
C TYR A 23 -17.54 17.49 -22.19
N GLU A 24 -18.56 17.66 -23.04
CA GLU A 24 -18.76 16.81 -24.22
C GLU A 24 -17.59 16.89 -25.21
N LYS A 25 -16.99 18.09 -25.37
CA LYS A 25 -15.77 18.24 -26.19
C LYS A 25 -14.59 17.45 -25.63
N VAL A 26 -14.33 17.54 -24.33
CA VAL A 26 -13.23 16.81 -23.68
C VAL A 26 -13.45 15.31 -23.78
N LYS A 27 -14.68 14.85 -23.54
CA LYS A 27 -15.08 13.44 -23.68
C LYS A 27 -14.84 12.92 -25.10
N HIS A 28 -15.30 13.64 -26.11
CA HIS A 28 -15.11 13.22 -27.50
C HIS A 28 -13.61 13.23 -27.93
N GLN A 29 -12.83 14.19 -27.45
CA GLN A 29 -11.37 14.18 -27.66
C GLN A 29 -10.71 12.95 -27.05
N LEU A 30 -11.11 12.56 -25.83
CA LEU A 30 -10.61 11.37 -25.16
C LEU A 30 -10.99 10.08 -25.91
N GLU A 31 -12.23 9.98 -26.38
CA GLU A 31 -12.73 8.85 -27.18
C GLU A 31 -11.93 8.66 -28.47
N ASN A 32 -11.65 9.76 -29.18
CA ASN A 32 -10.85 9.71 -30.41
C ASN A 32 -9.40 9.26 -30.13
N LEU A 33 -8.81 9.70 -29.01
CA LEU A 33 -7.48 9.25 -28.59
C LEU A 33 -7.48 7.77 -28.17
N GLU A 34 -8.48 7.34 -27.41
CA GLU A 34 -8.66 5.93 -27.01
C GLU A 34 -8.81 5.01 -28.24
N GLU A 35 -9.60 5.44 -29.23
CA GLU A 35 -9.76 4.73 -30.49
C GLU A 35 -8.43 4.64 -31.27
N SER A 36 -7.63 5.70 -31.28
CA SER A 36 -6.33 5.72 -31.96
C SER A 36 -5.31 4.73 -31.39
N VAL A 37 -5.40 4.42 -30.08
CA VAL A 37 -4.49 3.47 -29.40
C VAL A 37 -5.06 2.06 -29.28
N ARG A 38 -6.36 1.87 -29.53
CA ARG A 38 -7.09 0.61 -29.28
C ARG A 38 -6.41 -0.63 -29.85
N ASP A 39 -6.00 -0.59 -31.12
CA ASP A 39 -5.40 -1.76 -31.78
C ASP A 39 -4.00 -2.06 -31.23
N ARG A 40 -3.26 -1.01 -30.82
CA ARG A 40 -2.00 -1.17 -30.10
C ARG A 40 -2.23 -1.80 -28.73
N CYS A 41 -3.20 -1.31 -27.96
CA CYS A 41 -3.55 -1.87 -26.65
C CYS A 41 -3.93 -3.35 -26.76
N LYS A 42 -4.75 -3.72 -27.75
CA LYS A 42 -5.15 -5.12 -27.97
C LYS A 42 -3.93 -6.01 -28.25
N LYS A 43 -3.02 -5.55 -29.10
CA LYS A 43 -1.79 -6.29 -29.39
C LYS A 43 -0.91 -6.42 -28.14
N GLU A 44 -0.65 -5.31 -27.45
CA GLU A 44 0.15 -5.30 -26.23
C GLU A 44 -0.46 -6.15 -25.11
N PHE A 45 -1.80 -6.16 -25.00
CA PHE A 45 -2.51 -7.03 -24.08
C PHE A 45 -2.35 -8.50 -24.41
N THR A 46 -2.49 -8.89 -25.68
CA THR A 46 -2.26 -10.27 -26.11
C THR A 46 -0.81 -10.69 -25.84
N ASP A 47 0.17 -9.84 -26.17
CA ASP A 47 1.57 -10.11 -25.89
C ASP A 47 1.82 -10.29 -24.38
N LEU A 48 1.26 -9.39 -23.55
CA LEU A 48 1.35 -9.48 -22.09
C LEU A 48 0.70 -10.75 -21.56
N MET A 49 -0.44 -11.15 -22.12
CA MET A 49 -1.14 -12.35 -21.69
C MET A 49 -0.36 -13.62 -22.00
N ILE A 50 0.21 -13.71 -23.21
CA ILE A 50 1.09 -14.83 -23.59
C ILE A 50 2.29 -14.88 -22.64
N GLU A 51 2.95 -13.75 -22.40
CA GLU A 51 4.11 -13.72 -21.50
C GLU A 51 3.71 -14.09 -20.07
N MET A 52 2.58 -13.59 -19.55
CA MET A 52 2.10 -13.97 -18.21
C MET A 52 1.72 -15.45 -18.12
N GLU A 53 1.12 -16.03 -19.16
CA GLU A 53 0.76 -17.45 -19.22
C GLU A 53 2.01 -18.35 -19.28
N ASP A 54 3.03 -17.99 -20.07
CA ASP A 54 4.32 -18.68 -20.13
C ASP A 54 5.02 -18.69 -18.76
N HIS A 55 4.90 -17.61 -17.98
CA HIS A 55 5.42 -17.57 -16.61
C HIS A 55 4.63 -18.44 -15.62
N THR A 56 3.39 -18.85 -15.95
CA THR A 56 2.53 -19.69 -15.10
C THR A 56 2.45 -21.16 -15.53
N ASN A 57 2.76 -21.48 -16.79
CA ASN A 57 2.60 -22.82 -17.37
C ASN A 57 3.80 -23.77 -17.14
N ASP A 58 4.91 -23.30 -16.58
CA ASP A 58 6.01 -24.19 -16.19
C ASP A 58 5.58 -25.09 -15.03
N LEU A 59 5.66 -26.41 -15.27
CA LEU A 59 5.10 -27.56 -14.53
C LEU A 59 5.46 -27.71 -13.04
N ASN A 60 6.09 -26.71 -12.41
CA ASN A 60 6.24 -26.59 -10.96
C ASN A 60 5.56 -25.29 -10.53
N GLU A 61 4.33 -25.39 -10.03
CA GLU A 61 3.51 -24.30 -9.49
C GLU A 61 4.37 -23.13 -8.97
N GLY A 62 4.47 -22.06 -9.76
CA GLY A 62 4.90 -20.75 -9.27
C GLY A 62 3.83 -20.23 -8.32
N ARG A 63 3.72 -20.84 -7.13
CA ARG A 63 2.72 -20.48 -6.12
C ARG A 63 2.86 -19.00 -5.84
N ILE A 64 1.74 -18.30 -5.87
CA ILE A 64 1.67 -16.91 -5.45
C ILE A 64 2.36 -16.82 -4.08
N PRO A 65 3.37 -15.94 -3.91
CA PRO A 65 4.23 -15.93 -2.72
C PRO A 65 3.50 -15.25 -1.56
N PHE A 66 2.36 -15.83 -1.13
CA PHE A 66 1.60 -15.36 0.02
C PHE A 66 2.45 -15.39 1.28
N LEU A 67 2.46 -14.28 2.00
CA LEU A 67 3.03 -14.17 3.33
C LEU A 67 2.20 -15.01 4.30
N ASP A 68 2.90 -15.54 5.31
CA ASP A 68 2.24 -16.19 6.42
C ASP A 68 1.42 -15.17 7.23
N TYR A 69 0.51 -15.69 8.06
CA TYR A 69 -0.42 -14.84 8.82
C TYR A 69 0.33 -13.85 9.73
N LYS A 70 1.40 -14.30 10.39
CA LYS A 70 2.19 -13.47 11.30
C LYS A 70 2.80 -12.28 10.54
N THR A 71 3.51 -12.54 9.45
CA THR A 71 4.14 -11.46 8.67
C THR A 71 3.07 -10.53 8.11
N TYR A 72 1.98 -11.06 7.56
CA TYR A 72 0.84 -10.25 7.11
C TYR A 72 0.33 -9.31 8.22
N THR A 73 0.06 -9.82 9.42
CA THR A 73 -0.40 -8.99 10.54
C THR A 73 0.65 -7.98 10.98
N ASP A 74 1.93 -8.35 11.02
CA ASP A 74 3.02 -7.42 11.35
C ASP A 74 3.08 -6.25 10.35
N ARG A 75 2.91 -6.55 9.04
CA ARG A 75 2.90 -5.54 7.99
C ARG A 75 1.69 -4.62 8.06
N VAL A 76 0.50 -5.18 8.31
CA VAL A 76 -0.75 -4.39 8.36
C VAL A 76 -0.84 -3.56 9.64
N PHE A 77 -0.37 -4.10 10.78
CA PHE A 77 -0.53 -3.50 12.10
C PHE A 77 0.57 -2.50 12.44
N PHE A 78 1.84 -2.80 12.14
CA PHE A 78 3.00 -2.08 12.70
C PHE A 78 3.94 -1.44 11.67
N LEU A 79 4.11 -2.01 10.47
CA LEU A 79 4.97 -1.42 9.42
C LEU A 79 4.58 -0.03 8.90
N PRO A 80 3.33 0.48 8.99
CA PRO A 80 3.01 1.86 8.63
C PRO A 80 3.66 2.91 9.55
N SER A 81 4.38 2.50 10.59
CA SER A 81 5.09 3.39 11.51
C SER A 81 6.51 3.72 11.02
N LYS A 82 7.03 4.92 11.36
CA LYS A 82 8.39 5.38 11.00
C LYS A 82 9.52 4.41 11.37
N ASP A 83 9.29 3.54 12.36
CA ASP A 83 10.31 2.64 12.92
C ASP A 83 10.00 1.17 12.57
N GLY A 84 9.08 0.92 11.63
CA GLY A 84 8.44 -0.38 11.41
C GLY A 84 9.36 -1.60 11.49
N ALA A 85 10.51 -1.60 10.81
CA ALA A 85 11.42 -2.74 10.82
C ALA A 85 12.15 -2.96 12.16
N ASN A 86 12.34 -1.90 12.95
CA ASN A 86 12.98 -1.92 14.26
C ASN A 86 11.96 -1.98 15.41
N ASP A 87 10.67 -2.07 15.10
CA ASP A 87 9.60 -2.10 16.08
C ASP A 87 9.72 -3.34 17.00
N VAL A 88 9.52 -3.13 18.31
CA VAL A 88 9.61 -4.18 19.32
C VAL A 88 8.60 -5.31 19.06
N MET A 89 7.44 -4.99 18.48
CA MET A 89 6.43 -5.98 18.08
C MET A 89 6.92 -6.88 16.94
N ILE A 90 7.73 -6.34 16.03
CA ILE A 90 8.29 -7.09 14.89
C ILE A 90 9.51 -7.91 15.33
N THR A 91 10.41 -7.28 16.09
CA THR A 91 11.63 -7.96 16.59
C THR A 91 11.33 -9.02 17.65
N GLY A 92 10.22 -8.87 18.40
CA GLY A 92 9.82 -9.77 19.47
C GLY A 92 10.75 -9.75 20.69
N LYS A 93 11.71 -8.83 20.74
CA LYS A 93 12.73 -8.78 21.78
C LYS A 93 12.30 -7.84 22.91
N LEU A 94 11.92 -8.43 24.04
CA LEU A 94 11.75 -7.71 25.30
C LEU A 94 13.08 -7.73 26.07
N ASP A 95 13.63 -6.55 26.34
CA ASP A 95 14.81 -6.41 27.20
C ASP A 95 14.38 -6.45 28.67
N ILE A 96 14.18 -7.67 29.18
CA ILE A 96 13.80 -7.93 30.58
C ILE A 96 14.94 -8.71 31.25
N PRO A 97 15.52 -8.20 32.36
CA PRO A 97 16.52 -8.94 33.12
C PRO A 97 16.02 -10.33 33.50
N GLU A 98 16.87 -11.35 33.31
CA GLU A 98 16.49 -12.76 33.43
C GLU A 98 15.91 -13.11 34.81
N ALA A 99 16.46 -12.50 35.87
CA ALA A 99 15.97 -12.64 37.25
C ALA A 99 14.52 -12.17 37.44
N ARG A 100 14.02 -11.24 36.63
CA ARG A 100 12.66 -10.67 36.72
C ARG A 100 11.67 -11.27 35.73
N LYS A 101 12.15 -12.10 34.80
CA LYS A 101 11.34 -12.62 33.69
C LYS A 101 10.09 -13.35 34.17
N ALA A 102 10.20 -14.19 35.20
CA ALA A 102 9.08 -14.93 35.76
C ALA A 102 8.02 -14.00 36.39
N THR A 103 8.44 -13.04 37.22
CA THR A 103 7.56 -12.06 37.84
C THR A 103 6.86 -11.19 36.80
N VAL A 104 7.61 -10.68 35.81
CA VAL A 104 7.04 -9.84 34.75
C VAL A 104 6.00 -10.63 33.94
N ILE A 105 6.29 -11.87 33.54
CA ILE A 105 5.32 -12.70 32.83
C ILE A 105 4.05 -12.93 33.67
N GLN A 106 4.21 -13.24 34.96
CA GLN A 106 3.08 -13.42 35.86
C GLN A 106 2.21 -12.16 35.98
N SER A 107 2.83 -10.99 36.17
CA SER A 107 2.12 -9.72 36.25
C SER A 107 1.48 -9.31 34.92
N LEU A 108 2.10 -9.60 33.78
CA LEU A 108 1.48 -9.39 32.47
C LEU A 108 0.27 -10.29 32.25
N ASN A 109 0.28 -11.53 32.77
CA ASN A 109 -0.90 -12.38 32.75
C ASN A 109 -2.04 -11.83 33.63
N GLN A 110 -1.71 -11.26 34.80
CA GLN A 110 -2.68 -10.55 35.62
C GLN A 110 -3.23 -9.30 34.90
N PHE A 111 -2.39 -8.56 34.18
CA PHE A 111 -2.81 -7.44 33.34
C PHE A 111 -3.72 -7.89 32.20
N SER A 112 -3.41 -9.00 31.53
CA SER A 112 -4.30 -9.63 30.55
C SER A 112 -5.66 -9.98 31.15
N ASN A 113 -5.69 -10.50 32.39
CA ASN A 113 -6.93 -10.75 33.11
C ASN A 113 -7.72 -9.47 33.40
N LEU A 114 -7.04 -8.36 33.66
CA LEU A 114 -7.68 -7.06 33.83
C LEU A 114 -8.28 -6.54 32.51
N LEU A 115 -7.58 -6.71 31.39
CA LEU A 115 -8.07 -6.38 30.04
C LEU A 115 -9.31 -7.19 29.63
N ASN A 116 -9.52 -8.39 30.21
CA ASN A 116 -10.73 -9.19 30.01
C ASN A 116 -11.96 -8.61 30.74
N SER A 117 -11.82 -7.59 31.58
CA SER A 117 -12.95 -6.85 32.15
C SER A 117 -13.38 -5.76 31.17
N LYS A 118 -14.59 -5.90 30.60
CA LYS A 118 -15.21 -4.90 29.71
C LYS A 118 -15.19 -3.50 30.30
N THR A 119 -15.54 -3.40 31.58
CA THR A 119 -15.53 -2.14 32.35
C THR A 119 -14.14 -1.52 32.42
N PHE A 120 -13.09 -2.33 32.68
CA PHE A 120 -11.72 -1.83 32.73
C PHE A 120 -11.28 -1.32 31.36
N LEU A 121 -11.44 -2.15 30.33
CA LEU A 121 -10.90 -1.86 29.01
C LEU A 121 -11.56 -0.62 28.37
N ILE A 122 -12.87 -0.46 28.52
CA ILE A 122 -13.58 0.73 28.02
C ILE A 122 -13.09 1.99 28.74
N ASN A 123 -12.98 1.98 30.07
CA ASN A 123 -12.47 3.13 30.82
C ASN A 123 -11.00 3.41 30.44
N PHE A 124 -10.17 2.37 30.29
CA PHE A 124 -8.78 2.52 29.86
C PHE A 124 -8.67 3.24 28.51
N ILE A 125 -9.44 2.82 27.51
CA ILE A 125 -9.45 3.46 26.18
C ILE A 125 -9.92 4.91 26.28
N ARG A 126 -11.04 5.17 26.96
CA ARG A 126 -11.62 6.50 27.10
C ARG A 126 -10.67 7.48 27.79
N THR A 127 -10.02 7.05 28.88
CA THR A 127 -9.05 7.88 29.60
C THR A 127 -7.90 8.29 28.69
N LEU A 128 -7.35 7.34 27.93
CA LEU A 128 -6.27 7.62 26.98
C LEU A 128 -6.73 8.59 25.89
N GLU A 129 -7.90 8.37 25.28
CA GLU A 129 -8.42 9.23 24.21
C GLU A 129 -8.75 10.66 24.65
N ARG A 130 -9.07 10.86 25.93
CA ARG A 130 -9.26 12.19 26.54
C ARG A 130 -7.95 12.92 26.80
N SER A 131 -6.82 12.23 26.84
CA SER A 131 -5.53 12.86 27.09
C SER A 131 -5.01 13.62 25.87
N HIS A 132 -4.57 14.87 26.08
CA HIS A 132 -4.09 15.76 25.02
C HIS A 132 -2.78 15.29 24.35
N ASP A 133 -1.95 14.53 25.05
CA ASP A 133 -0.68 14.01 24.55
C ASP A 133 -0.82 12.66 23.83
N PHE A 134 -2.03 12.07 23.82
CA PHE A 134 -2.34 10.83 23.11
C PHE A 134 -2.75 11.11 21.65
N ASN A 135 -1.73 11.38 20.83
CA ASN A 135 -1.92 11.75 19.43
C ASN A 135 -2.43 10.60 18.53
N ALA A 136 -2.85 10.93 17.30
CA ALA A 136 -3.41 9.97 16.34
C ALA A 136 -2.49 8.77 16.04
N ARG A 137 -1.16 8.97 16.03
CA ARG A 137 -0.21 7.88 15.81
C ARG A 137 -0.17 6.91 17.00
N ALA A 138 -0.17 7.46 18.22
CA ALA A 138 -0.24 6.67 19.44
C ALA A 138 -1.56 5.88 19.53
N LYS A 139 -2.69 6.48 19.13
CA LYS A 139 -4.00 5.80 19.03
C LYS A 139 -3.94 4.59 18.10
N VAL A 140 -3.37 4.77 16.91
CA VAL A 140 -3.26 3.70 15.91
C VAL A 140 -2.35 2.55 16.40
N TYR A 141 -1.22 2.90 17.01
CA TYR A 141 -0.30 1.91 17.56
C TYR A 141 -0.93 1.16 18.74
N PHE A 142 -1.52 1.88 19.70
CA PHE A 142 -2.24 1.32 20.84
C PHE A 142 -3.36 0.36 20.41
N ALA A 143 -4.20 0.75 19.44
CA ALA A 143 -5.25 -0.12 18.91
C ALA A 143 -4.68 -1.42 18.32
N SER A 144 -3.52 -1.34 17.66
CA SER A 144 -2.85 -2.49 17.05
C SER A 144 -2.24 -3.42 18.10
N LEU A 145 -1.67 -2.87 19.18
CA LEU A 145 -1.26 -3.65 20.35
C LEU A 145 -2.45 -4.35 21.00
N LEU A 146 -3.58 -3.65 21.15
CA LEU A 146 -4.80 -4.21 21.73
C LEU A 146 -5.35 -5.35 20.88
N THR A 147 -5.34 -5.22 19.55
CA THR A 147 -5.70 -6.30 18.63
C THR A 147 -4.85 -7.54 18.87
N VAL A 148 -3.52 -7.39 18.97
CA VAL A 148 -2.62 -8.54 19.22
C VAL A 148 -2.84 -9.14 20.60
N ALA A 149 -2.98 -8.31 21.64
CA ALA A 149 -3.19 -8.76 23.02
C ALA A 149 -4.51 -9.53 23.21
N LEU A 150 -5.56 -9.17 22.46
CA LEU A 150 -6.89 -9.79 22.50
C LEU A 150 -7.14 -10.76 21.33
N HIS A 151 -6.12 -11.07 20.53
CA HIS A 151 -6.28 -11.93 19.35
C HIS A 151 -6.77 -13.34 19.70
N GLY A 152 -6.41 -13.87 20.87
CA GLY A 152 -6.95 -15.14 21.37
C GLY A 152 -8.42 -15.12 21.78
N LYS A 153 -9.08 -13.97 21.75
CA LYS A 153 -10.48 -13.78 22.17
C LYS A 153 -11.19 -12.80 21.23
N LEU A 154 -11.18 -13.09 19.93
CA LEU A 154 -11.75 -12.17 18.93
C LEU A 154 -13.25 -11.89 19.14
N GLU A 155 -14.00 -12.81 19.76
CA GLU A 155 -15.39 -12.58 20.16
C GLU A 155 -15.51 -11.40 21.15
N TYR A 156 -14.71 -11.43 22.22
CA TYR A 156 -14.65 -10.36 23.21
C TYR A 156 -14.14 -9.06 22.58
N TYR A 157 -13.10 -9.14 21.75
CA TYR A 157 -12.61 -7.98 21.01
C TYR A 157 -13.69 -7.33 20.13
N THR A 158 -14.52 -8.15 19.48
CA THR A 158 -15.64 -7.70 18.64
C THR A 158 -16.73 -7.01 19.48
N ASP A 159 -17.07 -7.55 20.65
CA ASP A 159 -18.04 -6.90 21.58
C ASP A 159 -17.54 -5.53 22.06
N ILE A 160 -16.26 -5.42 22.42
CA ILE A 160 -15.64 -4.14 22.82
C ILE A 160 -15.66 -3.15 21.66
N MET A 161 -15.24 -3.59 20.47
CA MET A 161 -15.26 -2.77 19.25
C MET A 161 -16.67 -2.28 18.93
N ARG A 162 -17.69 -3.16 18.97
CA ARG A 162 -19.10 -2.78 18.74
C ARG A 162 -19.57 -1.74 19.76
N THR A 163 -19.24 -1.93 21.04
CA THR A 163 -19.61 -0.99 22.11
C THR A 163 -19.02 0.41 21.86
N LEU A 164 -17.72 0.49 21.56
CA LEU A 164 -17.05 1.76 21.26
C LEU A 164 -17.53 2.39 19.94
N LEU A 165 -17.85 1.57 18.93
CA LEU A 165 -18.41 2.07 17.66
C LEU A 165 -19.81 2.66 17.85
N LEU A 166 -20.64 2.06 18.70
CA LEU A 166 -21.95 2.59 19.05
C LEU A 166 -21.83 3.97 19.72
N GLU A 167 -20.88 4.13 20.64
CA GLU A 167 -20.60 5.43 21.28
C GLU A 167 -20.14 6.47 20.25
N LEU A 168 -19.24 6.09 19.35
CA LEU A 168 -18.77 6.95 18.26
C LEU A 168 -19.92 7.35 17.32
N MET A 169 -20.79 6.40 16.97
CA MET A 169 -21.97 6.66 16.13
C MET A 169 -22.89 7.68 16.79
N GLU A 170 -23.24 7.48 18.05
CA GLU A 170 -24.11 8.39 18.80
C GLU A 170 -23.50 9.80 18.90
N GLU A 171 -22.18 9.92 19.09
CA GLU A 171 -21.51 11.22 19.08
C GLU A 171 -21.65 11.92 17.72
N TYR A 172 -21.41 11.21 16.62
CA TYR A 172 -21.51 11.78 15.28
C TYR A 172 -22.94 12.08 14.85
N VAL A 173 -23.90 11.29 15.29
CA VAL A 173 -25.32 11.47 15.01
C VAL A 173 -25.92 12.65 15.76
N ASN A 174 -25.55 12.82 17.04
CA ASN A 174 -26.15 13.83 17.91
C ASN A 174 -25.37 15.15 17.93
N SER A 175 -24.05 15.10 17.82
CA SER A 175 -23.17 16.26 18.08
C SER A 175 -22.32 16.70 16.88
N LYS A 176 -22.22 15.88 15.81
CA LYS A 176 -21.43 16.20 14.62
C LYS A 176 -22.22 15.90 13.34
N ASN A 177 -21.52 15.80 12.21
CA ASN A 177 -22.12 15.40 10.93
C ASN A 177 -21.95 13.88 10.74
N PRO A 178 -23.04 13.10 10.68
CA PRO A 178 -23.00 11.65 10.46
C PRO A 178 -22.13 11.22 9.27
N LYS A 179 -22.13 11.99 8.17
CA LYS A 179 -21.36 11.70 6.94
C LYS A 179 -19.83 11.77 7.15
N LEU A 180 -19.35 12.29 8.28
CA LEU A 180 -17.92 12.38 8.60
C LEU A 180 -17.42 11.20 9.46
N MET A 181 -18.30 10.32 9.93
CA MET A 181 -17.92 9.16 10.72
C MET A 181 -17.02 8.20 9.92
N LEU A 182 -16.02 7.62 10.58
CA LEU A 182 -15.03 6.70 9.99
C LEU A 182 -14.14 7.33 8.89
N ARG A 183 -14.30 8.64 8.61
CA ARG A 183 -13.58 9.32 7.51
C ARG A 183 -12.11 9.56 7.84
N ARG A 184 -11.77 9.82 9.10
CA ARG A 184 -10.39 10.04 9.57
C ARG A 184 -10.16 9.16 10.78
N SER A 185 -9.03 8.44 10.83
CA SER A 185 -8.70 7.56 11.97
C SER A 185 -8.27 8.40 13.17
N GLU A 186 -9.25 8.99 13.86
CA GLU A 186 -9.07 9.90 14.99
C GLU A 186 -9.31 9.21 16.34
N THR A 187 -9.84 7.99 16.31
CA THR A 187 -10.13 7.15 17.48
C THR A 187 -9.44 5.79 17.42
N VAL A 188 -9.25 5.19 18.59
CA VAL A 188 -8.75 3.82 18.77
C VAL A 188 -9.69 2.83 18.09
N VAL A 189 -11.01 3.01 18.23
CA VAL A 189 -12.00 2.08 17.68
C VAL A 189 -12.00 2.01 16.15
N GLU A 190 -11.75 3.13 15.47
CA GLU A 190 -11.61 3.14 14.00
C GLU A 190 -10.44 2.27 13.55
N ARG A 191 -9.32 2.31 14.26
CA ARG A 191 -8.19 1.42 13.98
C ARG A 191 -8.49 -0.02 14.39
N MET A 192 -9.18 -0.24 15.50
CA MET A 192 -9.62 -1.59 15.90
C MET A 192 -10.48 -2.24 14.81
N LEU A 193 -11.39 -1.50 14.19
CA LEU A 193 -12.22 -1.94 13.07
C LEU A 193 -11.37 -2.30 11.84
N CYS A 194 -10.39 -1.46 11.49
CA CYS A 194 -9.48 -1.78 10.37
C CYS A 194 -8.72 -3.08 10.60
N ASN A 195 -8.23 -3.29 11.83
CA ASN A 195 -7.52 -4.50 12.20
C ASN A 195 -8.44 -5.72 12.20
N TRP A 196 -9.67 -5.56 12.71
CA TRP A 196 -10.70 -6.61 12.68
C TRP A 196 -11.03 -7.05 11.26
N MET A 197 -11.27 -6.09 10.35
CA MET A 197 -11.49 -6.37 8.93
C MET A 197 -10.31 -7.13 8.33
N SER A 198 -9.08 -6.73 8.66
CA SER A 198 -7.87 -7.41 8.15
C SER A 198 -7.76 -8.85 8.62
N ILE A 199 -8.14 -9.13 9.87
CA ILE A 199 -8.17 -10.48 10.43
C ILE A 199 -9.23 -11.34 9.72
N CYS A 200 -10.47 -10.84 9.66
CA CYS A 200 -11.60 -11.58 9.10
C CYS A 200 -11.50 -11.81 7.58
N LEU A 201 -10.82 -10.92 6.86
CA LEU A 201 -10.70 -10.97 5.41
C LEU A 201 -9.42 -11.67 4.92
N TYR A 202 -8.51 -12.06 5.81
CA TYR A 202 -7.25 -12.71 5.41
C TYR A 202 -7.48 -13.99 4.59
N GLN A 203 -8.42 -14.84 5.01
CA GLN A 203 -8.69 -16.08 4.27
C GLN A 203 -9.31 -15.78 2.89
N PHE A 204 -10.24 -14.83 2.82
CA PHE A 204 -10.81 -14.37 1.54
C PHE A 204 -9.75 -13.75 0.61
N LEU A 205 -8.78 -13.02 1.16
CA LEU A 205 -7.62 -12.53 0.40
C LEU A 205 -6.81 -13.69 -0.18
N LYS A 206 -6.59 -14.78 0.57
CA LYS A 206 -5.82 -15.91 0.05
C LYS A 206 -6.57 -16.72 -1.00
N ASP A 207 -7.86 -16.93 -0.79
CA ASP A 207 -8.65 -17.89 -1.58
C ASP A 207 -9.29 -17.26 -2.81
N SER A 208 -9.48 -15.94 -2.85
CA SER A 208 -10.26 -15.28 -3.91
C SER A 208 -9.64 -14.00 -4.43
N ALA A 209 -9.43 -12.99 -3.57
CA ALA A 209 -9.02 -11.65 -4.04
C ALA A 209 -7.50 -11.52 -4.31
N GLY A 210 -6.68 -12.42 -3.76
CA GLY A 210 -5.23 -12.36 -3.82
C GLY A 210 -4.67 -12.70 -5.19
N GLU A 211 -5.24 -13.67 -5.90
CA GLU A 211 -4.78 -14.01 -7.25
C GLU A 211 -5.00 -12.86 -8.25
N PRO A 212 -6.20 -12.27 -8.38
CA PRO A 212 -6.41 -11.10 -9.23
C PRO A 212 -5.50 -9.92 -8.85
N LEU A 213 -5.28 -9.68 -7.56
CA LEU A 213 -4.38 -8.63 -7.09
C LEU A 213 -2.93 -8.89 -7.49
N TYR A 214 -2.45 -10.12 -7.33
CA TYR A 214 -1.08 -10.50 -7.70
C TYR A 214 -0.86 -10.41 -9.22
N LYS A 215 -1.84 -10.87 -10.01
CA LYS A 215 -1.85 -10.74 -11.48
C LYS A 215 -1.82 -9.28 -11.90
N LEU A 216 -2.62 -8.42 -11.28
CA LEU A 216 -2.60 -6.97 -11.52
C LEU A 216 -1.23 -6.36 -11.19
N PHE A 217 -0.66 -6.67 -10.03
CA PHE A 217 0.67 -6.20 -9.64
C PHE A 217 1.75 -6.64 -10.64
N LYS A 218 1.77 -7.92 -11.01
CA LYS A 218 2.68 -8.48 -12.02
C LYS A 218 2.54 -7.81 -13.37
N ALA A 219 1.31 -7.62 -13.84
CA ALA A 219 1.00 -6.97 -15.11
C ALA A 219 1.51 -5.51 -15.13
N ILE A 220 1.27 -4.74 -14.06
CA ILE A 220 1.76 -3.37 -13.93
C ILE A 220 3.30 -3.35 -13.96
N LYS A 221 3.94 -4.18 -13.12
CA LYS A 221 5.40 -4.25 -13.03
C LYS A 221 6.01 -4.59 -14.38
N HIS A 222 5.53 -5.65 -15.02
CA HIS A 222 6.01 -6.09 -16.32
C HIS A 222 5.84 -4.98 -17.39
N GLN A 223 4.66 -4.35 -17.44
CA GLN A 223 4.38 -3.31 -18.43
C GLN A 223 5.28 -2.07 -18.24
N ILE A 224 5.61 -1.72 -16.99
CA ILE A 224 6.58 -0.65 -16.68
C ILE A 224 7.99 -1.04 -17.15
N GLU A 225 8.44 -2.25 -16.82
CA GLU A 225 9.81 -2.73 -17.07
C GLU A 225 10.09 -3.07 -18.56
N LYS A 226 9.04 -3.18 -19.38
CA LYS A 226 9.11 -3.29 -20.84
C LYS A 226 9.70 -2.04 -21.51
N GLY A 227 9.67 -0.90 -20.83
CA GLY A 227 10.21 0.37 -21.32
C GLY A 227 11.28 0.97 -20.40
N PRO A 228 11.98 2.02 -20.85
CA PRO A 228 13.00 2.68 -20.05
C PRO A 228 12.45 3.22 -18.72
N VAL A 229 13.20 2.98 -17.65
CA VAL A 229 12.93 3.51 -16.31
C VAL A 229 14.17 4.25 -15.80
N ASP A 230 14.00 5.51 -15.42
CA ASP A 230 15.09 6.31 -14.85
C ASP A 230 15.21 6.03 -13.33
N VAL A 231 16.38 5.54 -12.89
CA VAL A 231 16.61 5.14 -11.50
C VAL A 231 16.76 6.35 -10.56
N ARG A 232 17.12 7.52 -11.08
CA ARG A 232 17.37 8.75 -10.29
C ARG A 232 16.11 9.60 -10.15
N VAL A 233 15.40 9.86 -11.26
CA VAL A 233 14.15 10.66 -11.21
C VAL A 233 12.89 9.79 -11.01
N LYS A 234 13.03 8.46 -11.02
CA LYS A 234 11.93 7.50 -10.80
C LYS A 234 10.76 7.70 -11.77
N LYS A 235 11.09 8.00 -13.02
CA LYS A 235 10.12 8.12 -14.12
C LYS A 235 10.21 6.90 -15.02
N ALA A 236 9.10 6.51 -15.65
CA ALA A 236 9.06 5.43 -16.65
C ALA A 236 8.40 5.86 -17.96
N LYS A 237 8.77 5.21 -19.07
CA LYS A 237 8.12 5.42 -20.37
C LYS A 237 6.68 4.89 -20.39
N TYR A 238 6.46 3.75 -19.74
CA TYR A 238 5.15 3.13 -19.55
C TYR A 238 4.79 3.23 -18.07
N THR A 239 3.74 3.98 -17.75
CA THR A 239 3.22 4.15 -16.39
C THR A 239 1.76 4.60 -16.48
N LEU A 240 1.00 4.46 -15.39
CA LEU A 240 -0.34 5.06 -15.27
C LEU A 240 -0.29 6.46 -14.62
N ASN A 241 0.84 6.84 -14.04
CA ASN A 241 1.02 8.12 -13.35
C ASN A 241 1.59 9.18 -14.30
N ASP A 242 0.88 10.28 -14.49
CA ASP A 242 1.25 11.37 -15.39
C ASP A 242 2.52 12.11 -14.95
N THR A 243 2.66 12.36 -13.64
CA THR A 243 3.86 12.99 -13.06
C THR A 243 5.10 12.11 -13.14
N GLY A 244 4.90 10.79 -13.23
CA GLY A 244 5.94 9.77 -13.34
C GLY A 244 6.35 9.43 -14.77
N LEU A 245 5.82 10.12 -15.78
CA LEU A 245 6.10 9.81 -17.18
C LEU A 245 7.45 10.38 -17.65
N LEU A 246 8.27 9.60 -18.34
CA LEU A 246 9.47 10.11 -19.00
C LEU A 246 9.08 11.06 -20.14
N GLY A 247 9.59 12.29 -20.03
CA GLY A 247 9.32 13.32 -21.02
C GLY A 247 10.13 13.18 -22.31
N ASP A 248 11.38 12.75 -22.19
CA ASP A 248 12.26 12.56 -23.33
C ASP A 248 11.95 11.24 -24.05
N ASP A 249 11.97 11.26 -25.38
CA ASP A 249 11.88 10.03 -26.16
C ASP A 249 13.25 9.37 -26.20
N VAL A 250 13.54 8.62 -25.14
CA VAL A 250 14.74 7.79 -25.03
C VAL A 250 14.64 6.68 -26.08
N GLU A 251 15.55 6.67 -27.03
CA GLU A 251 15.74 5.54 -27.95
C GLU A 251 16.32 4.35 -27.18
N TYR A 252 15.71 3.18 -27.35
CA TYR A 252 16.15 1.96 -26.70
C TYR A 252 15.93 0.76 -27.62
N SER A 253 16.73 -0.28 -27.38
CA SER A 253 16.58 -1.59 -27.99
C SER A 253 16.44 -2.66 -26.91
N VAL A 254 15.62 -3.67 -27.20
CA VAL A 254 15.49 -4.85 -26.35
C VAL A 254 16.65 -5.80 -26.69
N LEU A 255 17.33 -6.29 -25.66
CA LEU A 255 18.40 -7.26 -25.75
C LEU A 255 18.00 -8.53 -25.00
N THR A 256 18.34 -9.70 -25.53
CA THR A 256 18.24 -10.99 -24.86
C THR A 256 19.62 -11.40 -24.39
N LEU A 257 19.86 -11.38 -23.08
CA LEU A 257 21.12 -11.79 -22.49
C LEU A 257 21.13 -13.29 -22.21
N GLN A 258 22.28 -13.93 -22.41
CA GLN A 258 22.51 -15.34 -22.09
C GLN A 258 23.20 -15.42 -20.73
N VAL A 259 22.45 -15.66 -19.66
CA VAL A 259 22.98 -15.58 -18.28
C VAL A 259 23.43 -16.95 -17.78
N LEU A 260 24.67 -17.03 -17.32
CA LEU A 260 25.24 -18.16 -16.59
C LEU A 260 25.34 -17.82 -15.10
N VAL A 261 24.86 -18.69 -14.23
CA VAL A 261 25.00 -18.52 -12.77
C VAL A 261 26.23 -19.27 -12.28
N GLN A 262 27.19 -18.56 -11.69
CA GLN A 262 28.41 -19.19 -11.20
C GLN A 262 28.09 -20.18 -10.08
N GLY A 263 28.39 -21.45 -10.31
CA GLY A 263 28.23 -22.53 -9.33
C GLY A 263 26.92 -23.32 -9.44
N GLU A 264 25.98 -22.94 -10.32
CA GLU A 264 24.70 -23.64 -10.50
C GLU A 264 24.63 -24.48 -11.79
N GLY A 265 25.78 -24.88 -12.35
CA GLY A 265 25.87 -25.71 -13.56
C GLY A 265 25.99 -24.91 -14.86
N PRO A 266 25.96 -25.56 -16.03
CA PRO A 266 26.13 -24.91 -17.34
C PRO A 266 24.82 -24.32 -17.91
N ASP A 267 23.73 -24.34 -17.15
CA ASP A 267 22.42 -23.90 -17.64
C ASP A 267 22.42 -22.40 -17.92
N VAL A 268 22.09 -22.05 -19.16
CA VAL A 268 21.99 -20.67 -19.62
C VAL A 268 20.54 -20.23 -19.53
N THR A 269 20.28 -19.15 -18.80
CA THR A 269 18.95 -18.54 -18.70
C THR A 269 18.86 -17.31 -19.61
N PRO A 270 17.98 -17.30 -20.62
CA PRO A 270 17.75 -16.11 -21.43
C PRO A 270 16.98 -15.06 -20.63
N VAL A 271 17.46 -13.81 -20.63
CA VAL A 271 16.84 -12.68 -19.90
C VAL A 271 16.67 -11.48 -20.85
N LYS A 272 15.43 -11.00 -21.00
CA LYS A 272 15.13 -9.79 -21.78
C LYS A 272 15.41 -8.54 -20.93
N VAL A 273 16.20 -7.62 -21.46
CA VAL A 273 16.56 -6.33 -20.84
C VAL A 273 16.59 -5.22 -21.89
N LEU A 274 16.79 -3.98 -21.47
CA LEU A 274 16.95 -2.84 -22.37
C LEU A 274 18.42 -2.40 -22.41
N ASN A 275 18.90 -1.98 -23.56
CA ASN A 275 20.25 -1.43 -23.69
C ASN A 275 20.48 -0.19 -22.80
N CYS A 276 19.42 0.55 -22.46
CA CYS A 276 19.44 1.70 -21.59
C CYS A 276 19.19 1.37 -20.11
N ASP A 277 19.05 0.10 -19.73
CA ASP A 277 19.00 -0.28 -18.32
C ASP A 277 20.38 -0.06 -17.65
N THR A 278 20.38 0.46 -16.42
CA THR A 278 21.56 0.49 -15.54
C THR A 278 22.01 -0.92 -15.19
N ILE A 279 23.26 -1.08 -14.74
CA ILE A 279 23.77 -2.41 -14.35
C ILE A 279 22.99 -2.97 -13.16
N SER A 280 22.58 -2.14 -12.20
CA SER A 280 21.69 -2.56 -11.11
C SER A 280 20.31 -3.02 -11.61
N GLN A 281 19.67 -2.30 -12.53
CA GLN A 281 18.41 -2.74 -13.13
C GLN A 281 18.56 -4.07 -13.89
N VAL A 282 19.67 -4.26 -14.60
CA VAL A 282 19.98 -5.53 -15.29
C VAL A 282 20.13 -6.65 -14.27
N LYS A 283 20.88 -6.42 -13.17
CA LYS A 283 20.99 -7.40 -12.08
C LYS A 283 19.62 -7.76 -11.49
N GLU A 284 18.75 -6.77 -11.24
CA GLU A 284 17.39 -7.00 -10.74
C GLU A 284 16.57 -7.90 -11.70
N LYS A 285 16.56 -7.58 -12.99
CA LYS A 285 15.86 -8.38 -14.02
C LYS A 285 16.42 -9.79 -14.13
N ILE A 286 17.74 -9.94 -14.06
CA ILE A 286 18.41 -11.25 -14.06
C ILE A 286 18.02 -12.06 -12.82
N ILE A 287 18.11 -11.47 -11.63
CA ILE A 287 17.75 -12.14 -10.37
C ILE A 287 16.28 -12.57 -10.41
N GLU A 288 15.40 -11.73 -10.92
CA GLU A 288 13.98 -12.07 -11.03
C GLU A 288 13.72 -13.23 -11.98
N GLN A 289 14.41 -13.30 -13.12
CA GLN A 289 14.23 -14.39 -14.08
C GLN A 289 14.87 -15.70 -13.60
N VAL A 290 16.11 -15.64 -13.11
CA VAL A 290 16.86 -16.81 -12.62
C VAL A 290 16.18 -17.41 -11.39
N TYR A 291 15.77 -16.56 -10.43
CA TYR A 291 15.15 -17.00 -9.17
C TYR A 291 13.63 -16.79 -9.16
N ARG A 292 12.98 -16.90 -10.32
CA ARG A 292 11.53 -16.64 -10.47
C ARG A 292 10.64 -17.51 -9.57
N ASN A 293 11.10 -18.71 -9.24
CA ASN A 293 10.40 -19.66 -8.37
C ASN A 293 10.61 -19.40 -6.87
N LEU A 294 11.49 -18.48 -6.50
CA LEU A 294 11.74 -18.10 -5.11
C LEU A 294 10.96 -16.82 -4.75
N PRO A 295 10.39 -16.74 -3.53
CA PRO A 295 9.90 -15.49 -2.94
C PRO A 295 10.99 -14.41 -2.90
N TYR A 296 10.60 -13.13 -2.96
CA TYR A 296 11.56 -12.04 -3.05
C TYR A 296 12.58 -12.03 -1.90
N SER A 297 12.16 -12.31 -0.66
CA SER A 297 13.05 -12.31 0.52
C SER A 297 14.16 -13.37 0.48
N GLN A 298 14.00 -14.42 -0.33
CA GLN A 298 14.98 -15.50 -0.48
C GLN A 298 15.96 -15.27 -1.64
N ARG A 299 15.72 -14.25 -2.47
CA ARG A 299 16.58 -13.92 -3.61
C ARG A 299 17.84 -13.20 -3.14
N PRO A 300 18.97 -13.34 -3.86
CA PRO A 300 20.14 -12.52 -3.58
C PRO A 300 19.82 -11.04 -3.79
N LYS A 301 20.43 -10.17 -2.98
CA LYS A 301 20.32 -8.72 -3.14
C LYS A 301 21.22 -8.26 -4.29
N VAL A 302 20.85 -7.17 -4.95
CA VAL A 302 21.61 -6.56 -6.06
C VAL A 302 23.08 -6.31 -5.71
N ASP A 303 23.33 -5.83 -4.49
CA ASP A 303 24.69 -5.54 -4.00
C ASP A 303 25.49 -6.80 -3.65
N SER A 304 24.82 -7.93 -3.42
CA SER A 304 25.45 -9.21 -3.09
C SER A 304 25.88 -10.01 -4.32
N VAL A 305 25.66 -9.48 -5.53
CA VAL A 305 26.01 -10.13 -6.79
C VAL A 305 26.86 -9.22 -7.67
N THR A 306 27.80 -9.82 -8.38
CA THR A 306 28.56 -9.20 -9.47
C THR A 306 28.06 -9.70 -10.80
N LEU A 307 28.10 -8.83 -11.80
CA LEU A 307 27.73 -9.18 -13.17
C LEU A 307 28.98 -9.01 -14.04
N GLU A 308 29.42 -10.10 -14.64
CA GLU A 308 30.61 -10.14 -15.49
C GLU A 308 30.19 -10.38 -16.94
N TRP A 309 30.60 -9.52 -17.86
CA TRP A 309 30.41 -9.71 -19.29
C TRP A 309 31.65 -10.36 -19.92
N ARG A 310 31.45 -11.44 -20.69
CA ARG A 310 32.53 -12.20 -21.33
C ARG A 310 32.39 -12.19 -22.86
N PRO A 311 32.91 -11.16 -23.56
CA PRO A 311 32.94 -11.15 -25.03
C PRO A 311 34.03 -12.07 -25.63
N GLY A 312 34.88 -12.69 -24.81
CA GLY A 312 35.99 -13.56 -25.22
C GLY A 312 36.67 -14.23 -24.02
N SER A 313 38.00 -14.43 -24.06
CA SER A 313 38.78 -15.04 -22.97
C SER A 313 38.95 -14.12 -21.74
N THR A 314 38.79 -12.81 -21.92
CA THR A 314 38.84 -11.81 -20.84
C THR A 314 37.43 -11.36 -20.48
N GLY A 315 37.07 -11.48 -19.21
CA GLY A 315 35.82 -10.95 -18.68
C GLY A 315 35.97 -9.55 -18.09
N GLN A 316 34.91 -8.75 -18.18
CA GLN A 316 34.80 -7.43 -17.59
C GLN A 316 33.67 -7.40 -16.57
N ILE A 317 33.96 -6.98 -15.33
CA ILE A 317 32.93 -6.76 -14.31
C ILE A 317 32.22 -5.45 -14.64
N LEU A 318 30.90 -5.50 -14.70
CA LEU A 318 30.05 -4.34 -14.94
C LEU A 318 29.60 -3.74 -13.60
N SER A 319 29.63 -2.42 -13.50
CA SER A 319 29.06 -1.65 -12.38
C SER A 319 28.35 -0.39 -12.87
N ASP A 320 27.49 0.17 -12.02
CA ASP A 320 26.76 1.42 -12.30
C ASP A 320 27.70 2.62 -12.43
N LEU A 321 28.80 2.62 -11.68
CA LEU A 321 29.87 3.61 -11.77
C LEU A 321 31.21 2.90 -11.74
N ASP A 322 32.11 3.27 -12.66
CA ASP A 322 33.48 2.78 -12.72
C ASP A 322 34.42 3.85 -13.31
N LEU A 323 35.68 3.47 -13.56
CA LEU A 323 36.68 4.36 -14.16
C LEU A 323 36.35 4.76 -15.61
N THR A 324 35.44 4.05 -16.26
CA THR A 324 35.01 4.32 -17.64
C THR A 324 33.78 5.23 -17.70
N SER A 325 33.13 5.52 -16.58
CA SER A 325 31.92 6.33 -16.51
C SER A 325 32.07 7.71 -17.15
N GLN A 326 31.10 8.06 -17.99
CA GLN A 326 31.09 9.32 -18.74
C GLN A 326 30.85 10.50 -17.78
N LYS A 327 31.78 11.46 -17.78
CA LYS A 327 31.68 12.71 -17.02
C LYS A 327 31.36 13.87 -17.95
N GLU A 328 30.26 14.55 -17.67
CA GLU A 328 29.75 15.70 -18.39
C GLU A 328 29.72 16.93 -17.45
N GLY A 329 30.85 17.62 -17.33
CA GLY A 329 31.01 18.72 -16.36
C GLY A 329 30.99 18.21 -14.92
N ARG A 330 30.06 18.70 -14.09
CA ARG A 330 29.82 18.23 -12.71
C ARG A 330 28.99 16.95 -12.62
N TRP A 331 28.49 16.45 -13.76
CA TRP A 331 27.59 15.31 -13.80
C TRP A 331 28.32 14.05 -14.25
N LYS A 332 28.10 12.94 -13.56
CA LYS A 332 28.47 11.59 -13.99
C LYS A 332 27.23 10.83 -14.44
N ARG A 333 27.32 10.20 -15.60
CA ARG A 333 26.25 9.34 -16.11
C ARG A 333 26.40 7.93 -15.55
N ILE A 334 25.31 7.35 -15.05
CA ILE A 334 25.29 5.93 -14.65
C ILE A 334 25.50 5.07 -15.88
N ASN A 335 26.38 4.08 -15.75
CA ASN A 335 26.71 3.14 -16.82
C ASN A 335 25.51 2.22 -17.11
N THR A 336 25.24 2.02 -18.40
CA THR A 336 24.19 1.14 -18.91
C THR A 336 24.80 0.03 -19.77
N LEU A 337 24.00 -0.93 -20.23
CA LEU A 337 24.50 -1.93 -21.20
C LEU A 337 25.03 -1.30 -22.49
N ALA A 338 24.39 -0.21 -22.94
CA ALA A 338 24.85 0.56 -24.09
C ALA A 338 26.22 1.22 -23.85
N HIS A 339 26.52 1.66 -22.62
CA HIS A 339 27.83 2.21 -22.25
C HIS A 339 28.95 1.19 -22.48
N TYR A 340 28.74 -0.06 -22.06
CA TYR A 340 29.68 -1.16 -22.28
C TYR A 340 29.57 -1.80 -23.67
N ASN A 341 28.69 -1.30 -24.53
CA ASN A 341 28.44 -1.82 -25.87
C ASN A 341 28.08 -3.33 -25.87
N VAL A 342 27.31 -3.76 -24.88
CA VAL A 342 26.79 -5.12 -24.79
C VAL A 342 25.77 -5.34 -25.91
N ARG A 343 25.95 -6.42 -26.67
CA ARG A 343 25.10 -6.76 -27.82
C ARG A 343 24.03 -7.77 -27.45
N ASP A 344 23.06 -7.93 -28.34
CA ASP A 344 22.05 -8.98 -28.23
C ASP A 344 22.70 -10.37 -28.23
N ASN A 345 22.15 -11.28 -27.44
CA ASN A 345 22.68 -12.63 -27.15
C ASN A 345 24.07 -12.66 -26.50
N ALA A 346 24.52 -11.56 -25.89
CA ALA A 346 25.75 -11.56 -25.10
C ALA A 346 25.67 -12.50 -23.90
N THR A 347 26.77 -13.19 -23.60
CA THR A 347 26.90 -14.03 -22.40
C THR A 347 27.36 -13.22 -21.20
N LEU A 348 26.60 -13.27 -20.12
CA LEU A 348 26.94 -12.65 -18.84
C LEU A 348 26.98 -13.72 -17.76
N VAL A 349 27.89 -13.56 -16.81
CA VAL A 349 28.03 -14.44 -15.65
C VAL A 349 27.57 -13.68 -14.41
N LEU A 350 26.58 -14.24 -13.72
CA LEU A 350 26.12 -13.76 -12.42
C LEU A 350 26.84 -14.54 -11.33
N SER A 351 27.53 -13.82 -10.45
CA SER A 351 28.32 -14.42 -9.37
C SER A 351 27.92 -13.81 -8.03
N LYS A 352 27.80 -14.64 -6.98
CA LYS A 352 27.67 -14.12 -5.61
C LYS A 352 29.01 -13.53 -5.19
N VAL A 353 29.00 -12.36 -4.57
CA VAL A 353 30.19 -11.76 -3.95
C VAL A 353 30.66 -12.73 -2.87
N GLN A 354 31.73 -13.49 -3.12
CA GLN A 354 32.44 -14.17 -2.05
C GLN A 354 33.11 -13.06 -1.24
N HIS A 355 32.85 -12.99 0.06
CA HIS A 355 33.55 -12.07 0.96
C HIS A 355 35.05 -12.44 1.00
N THR A 356 35.81 -12.00 0.01
CA THR A 356 37.21 -11.65 0.16
C THR A 356 37.25 -10.18 0.56
N GLN A 357 37.44 -9.94 1.86
CA GLN A 357 37.87 -8.65 2.43
C GLN A 357 39.25 -8.26 1.87
N GLN A 358 39.33 -7.98 0.58
CA GLN A 358 40.50 -7.35 -0.01
C GLN A 358 40.04 -6.20 -0.92
N ASN A 359 40.16 -4.99 -0.35
CA ASN A 359 40.43 -3.71 -1.02
C ASN A 359 39.28 -2.88 -1.62
N TYR A 360 38.02 -3.03 -1.21
CA TYR A 360 36.98 -2.03 -1.53
C TYR A 360 36.39 -1.29 -0.31
N ASP A 361 36.40 -1.88 0.89
CA ASP A 361 35.82 -1.25 2.10
C ASP A 361 36.67 -0.13 2.71
N GLN A 362 37.99 -0.07 2.44
CA GLN A 362 38.81 1.07 2.89
C GLN A 362 38.50 2.38 2.16
N ASN A 363 37.75 2.32 1.05
CA ASN A 363 37.31 3.53 0.35
C ASN A 363 35.91 3.98 0.76
N GLN A 364 35.01 3.10 1.25
CA GLN A 364 33.66 3.52 1.65
C GLN A 364 33.63 4.23 3.02
N GLU A 365 34.40 3.76 4.01
CA GLU A 365 34.45 4.43 5.33
C GLU A 365 35.24 5.75 5.31
N ASN A 366 36.22 5.89 4.39
CA ASN A 366 36.91 7.16 4.16
C ASN A 366 36.09 8.18 3.34
N HIS A 367 34.98 7.75 2.73
CA HIS A 367 34.11 8.66 1.98
C HIS A 367 33.21 9.46 2.92
N GLU A 368 32.71 8.91 4.03
CA GLU A 368 31.81 9.65 4.92
C GLU A 368 32.48 10.79 5.69
N GLU A 369 33.75 10.65 6.10
CA GLU A 369 34.48 11.71 6.82
C GLU A 369 35.18 12.73 5.91
N ARG A 370 35.30 12.47 4.59
CA ARG A 370 35.90 13.39 3.61
C ARG A 370 34.88 14.20 2.79
N ASN A 371 33.59 13.99 3.05
CA ASN A 371 32.45 14.62 2.35
C ASN A 371 32.19 16.10 2.69
N ALA A 372 33.04 16.76 3.48
CA ALA A 372 32.83 18.17 3.83
C ALA A 372 33.51 19.19 2.89
N LEU A 373 34.43 18.78 1.99
CA LEU A 373 35.34 19.73 1.32
C LEU A 373 35.68 19.47 -0.16
N LEU A 374 34.99 18.56 -0.86
CA LEU A 374 35.11 18.39 -2.33
C LEU A 374 33.71 18.37 -2.96
N GLU A 375 33.50 19.14 -4.04
CA GLU A 375 32.24 19.15 -4.79
C GLU A 375 31.90 17.72 -5.25
N ASP A 376 30.89 17.11 -4.64
CA ASP A 376 30.43 15.77 -4.98
C ASP A 376 29.89 15.77 -6.42
N ASP A 377 30.49 14.96 -7.31
CA ASP A 377 30.04 14.84 -8.70
C ASP A 377 28.59 14.32 -8.71
N LYS A 378 27.65 15.11 -9.23
CA LYS A 378 26.23 14.75 -9.27
C LYS A 378 25.99 13.59 -10.25
N VAL A 379 25.09 12.67 -9.94
CA VAL A 379 24.85 11.47 -10.78
C VAL A 379 23.47 11.49 -11.45
N PHE A 380 23.40 11.17 -12.74
CA PHE A 380 22.15 11.05 -13.52
C PHE A 380 22.11 9.78 -14.37
N HIS A 381 20.91 9.32 -14.77
CA HIS A 381 20.74 8.13 -15.62
C HIS A 381 20.34 8.48 -17.07
N LEU A 382 19.04 8.66 -17.33
CA LEU A 382 18.49 8.99 -18.65
C LEU A 382 18.29 10.49 -18.78
N VAL A 383 17.73 11.11 -17.73
CA VAL A 383 17.39 12.53 -17.73
C VAL A 383 18.12 13.23 -16.59
N ARG A 384 18.63 14.43 -16.85
CA ARG A 384 19.19 15.29 -15.81
C ARG A 384 18.06 15.97 -15.03
N PRO A 385 18.12 16.01 -13.69
CA PRO A 385 17.17 16.77 -12.89
C PRO A 385 17.09 18.22 -13.36
N THR A 386 15.88 18.73 -13.57
CA THR A 386 15.60 20.04 -14.17
C THR A 386 15.97 21.23 -13.28
N ASP A 387 16.23 21.03 -11.99
CA ASP A 387 16.35 22.11 -10.99
C ASP A 387 17.58 23.02 -11.15
N GLU A 388 18.42 22.85 -12.18
CA GLU A 388 19.55 23.75 -12.47
C GLU A 388 19.67 24.18 -13.95
N LEU A 389 18.71 23.84 -14.82
CA LEU A 389 18.79 24.21 -16.25
C LEU A 389 18.26 25.62 -16.55
N ASP A 390 17.67 26.31 -15.57
CA ASP A 390 16.85 27.51 -15.79
C ASP A 390 17.53 28.87 -15.58
N GLU A 391 18.86 28.96 -15.46
CA GLU A 391 19.51 30.28 -15.41
C GLU A 391 19.94 30.85 -16.77
N THR A 392 19.97 30.08 -17.88
CA THR A 392 20.61 30.59 -19.11
C THR A 392 19.77 30.67 -20.38
N LYS A 393 18.54 30.15 -20.45
CA LYS A 393 17.75 30.23 -21.70
C LYS A 393 16.24 30.38 -21.48
N SER A 394 15.78 31.57 -21.11
CA SER A 394 14.35 31.91 -21.23
C SER A 394 14.11 33.36 -21.67
N LYS A 395 14.36 33.65 -22.96
CA LYS A 395 13.71 34.76 -23.70
C LYS A 395 13.57 34.43 -25.19
N ARG A 396 12.49 33.71 -25.56
CA ARG A 396 11.68 33.83 -26.80
C ARG A 396 10.92 32.52 -27.09
N GLY A 397 9.58 32.50 -26.99
CA GLY A 397 8.81 31.31 -27.38
C GLY A 397 7.27 31.26 -27.28
N SER A 398 6.53 32.33 -26.94
CA SER A 398 5.14 32.28 -26.43
C SER A 398 3.98 31.71 -27.30
N ILE A 399 4.20 31.18 -28.52
CA ILE A 399 3.11 30.60 -29.34
C ILE A 399 3.47 29.22 -29.90
N LYS A 400 4.72 29.02 -30.34
CA LYS A 400 5.22 27.71 -30.80
C LYS A 400 5.40 26.74 -29.63
N ASP A 401 5.72 27.25 -28.43
CA ASP A 401 5.74 26.46 -27.20
C ASP A 401 4.35 25.93 -26.86
N LYS A 402 3.27 26.72 -26.97
CA LYS A 402 1.93 26.22 -26.65
C LYS A 402 1.44 25.09 -27.57
N SER A 403 1.84 25.06 -28.84
CA SER A 403 1.50 23.94 -29.74
C SER A 403 2.40 22.72 -29.49
N MET A 404 3.69 22.93 -29.21
CA MET A 404 4.62 21.87 -28.83
C MET A 404 4.24 21.26 -27.49
N THR A 405 3.98 22.06 -26.45
CA THR A 405 3.50 21.62 -25.15
C THR A 405 2.19 20.84 -25.30
N LYS A 406 1.24 21.28 -26.13
CA LYS A 406 0.00 20.52 -26.40
C LYS A 406 0.26 19.19 -27.09
N ALA A 407 1.10 19.15 -28.12
CA ALA A 407 1.47 17.92 -28.82
C ALA A 407 2.23 16.95 -27.90
N ILE A 408 3.10 17.48 -27.04
CA ILE A 408 3.82 16.74 -26.00
C ILE A 408 2.83 16.19 -24.96
N THR A 409 1.86 16.97 -24.49
CA THR A 409 0.78 16.51 -23.60
C THR A 409 -0.11 15.45 -24.23
N GLU A 410 -0.38 15.53 -25.55
CA GLU A 410 -1.17 14.55 -26.30
C GLU A 410 -0.40 13.23 -26.52
N ILE A 411 0.92 13.30 -26.78
CA ILE A 411 1.80 12.13 -26.81
C ILE A 411 1.85 11.44 -25.44
N TYR A 412 1.90 12.22 -24.36
CA TYR A 412 1.87 11.66 -23.01
C TYR A 412 0.54 11.00 -22.69
N LEU A 413 -0.58 11.63 -23.05
CA LEU A 413 -1.90 11.06 -22.82
C LEU A 413 -2.13 9.78 -23.63
N THR A 414 -1.65 9.70 -24.88
CA THR A 414 -1.72 8.46 -25.68
C THR A 414 -0.89 7.33 -25.08
N ARG A 415 0.30 7.62 -24.49
CA ARG A 415 1.08 6.62 -23.74
C ARG A 415 0.33 6.12 -22.50
N LEU A 416 -0.25 7.02 -21.70
CA LEU A 416 -1.04 6.67 -20.53
C LEU A 416 -2.26 5.83 -20.91
N LEU A 417 -2.98 6.21 -21.97
CA LEU A 417 -4.12 5.46 -22.51
C LEU A 417 -3.71 4.07 -23.02
N SER A 418 -2.53 3.94 -23.64
CA SER A 418 -1.99 2.65 -24.07
C SER A 418 -1.79 1.72 -22.87
N VAL A 419 -1.10 2.19 -21.84
CA VAL A 419 -0.84 1.42 -20.62
C VAL A 419 -2.15 1.07 -19.89
N LYS A 420 -3.07 2.04 -19.78
CA LYS A 420 -4.42 1.81 -19.21
C LYS A 420 -5.17 0.73 -19.98
N GLY A 421 -5.19 0.80 -21.31
CA GLY A 421 -5.86 -0.17 -22.16
C GLY A 421 -5.29 -1.59 -22.00
N THR A 422 -3.96 -1.70 -21.94
CA THR A 422 -3.26 -2.99 -21.72
C THR A 422 -3.54 -3.57 -20.34
N LEU A 423 -3.73 -2.75 -19.30
CA LEU A 423 -3.97 -3.22 -17.93
C LEU A 423 -5.46 -3.37 -17.56
N GLN A 424 -6.38 -2.95 -18.44
CA GLN A 424 -7.80 -2.81 -18.14
C GLN A 424 -8.44 -4.10 -17.61
N GLN A 425 -8.20 -5.24 -18.25
CA GLN A 425 -8.79 -6.52 -17.84
C GLN A 425 -8.36 -6.91 -16.42
N PHE A 426 -7.08 -6.73 -16.06
CA PHE A 426 -6.57 -7.04 -14.72
C PHE A 426 -7.21 -6.14 -13.64
N VAL A 427 -7.45 -4.86 -13.97
CA VAL A 427 -8.16 -3.94 -13.08
C VAL A 427 -9.62 -4.38 -12.90
N ASP A 428 -10.29 -4.73 -14.00
CA ASP A 428 -11.68 -5.20 -13.98
C ASP A 428 -11.83 -6.50 -13.20
N ASP A 429 -10.91 -7.46 -13.38
CA ASP A 429 -10.91 -8.74 -12.67
C ASP A 429 -10.69 -8.53 -11.17
N PHE A 430 -9.75 -7.67 -10.77
CA PHE A 430 -9.57 -7.32 -9.37
C PHE A 430 -10.82 -6.65 -8.78
N PHE A 431 -11.40 -5.65 -9.47
CA PHE A 431 -12.59 -4.95 -8.98
C PHE A 431 -13.79 -5.90 -8.86
N ARG A 432 -13.99 -6.79 -9.83
CA ARG A 432 -15.03 -7.83 -9.77
C ARG A 432 -14.78 -8.81 -8.63
N SER A 433 -13.54 -9.22 -8.39
CA SER A 433 -13.24 -10.15 -7.28
C SER A 433 -13.61 -9.58 -5.90
N VAL A 434 -13.54 -8.25 -5.75
CA VAL A 434 -13.79 -7.55 -4.48
C VAL A 434 -15.22 -7.01 -4.36
N LEU A 435 -15.83 -6.60 -5.48
CA LEU A 435 -17.11 -5.87 -5.52
C LEU A 435 -18.23 -6.63 -6.26
N CYS A 436 -18.08 -7.91 -6.62
CA CYS A 436 -19.17 -8.62 -7.31
C CYS A 436 -20.15 -9.29 -6.34
N SER A 437 -21.45 -9.11 -6.58
CA SER A 437 -22.55 -9.72 -5.82
C SER A 437 -22.66 -11.24 -5.96
N GLY A 438 -22.05 -11.82 -7.00
CA GLY A 438 -21.98 -13.27 -7.22
C GLY A 438 -20.75 -13.96 -6.61
N ALA A 439 -19.82 -13.20 -6.04
CA ALA A 439 -18.67 -13.74 -5.32
C ALA A 439 -19.06 -14.12 -3.88
N VAL A 440 -18.32 -15.04 -3.27
CA VAL A 440 -18.51 -15.40 -1.86
C VAL A 440 -18.21 -14.17 -1.00
N VAL A 441 -19.24 -13.59 -0.38
CA VAL A 441 -19.07 -12.46 0.54
C VAL A 441 -18.65 -13.00 1.90
N PRO A 442 -17.54 -12.51 2.49
CA PRO A 442 -17.11 -12.95 3.81
C PRO A 442 -18.17 -12.65 4.89
N PRO A 443 -18.44 -13.58 5.82
CA PRO A 443 -19.46 -13.40 6.86
C PRO A 443 -19.29 -12.11 7.66
N ALA A 444 -18.04 -11.72 7.94
CA ALA A 444 -17.70 -10.48 8.63
C ALA A 444 -18.19 -9.20 7.93
N VAL A 445 -18.18 -9.17 6.58
CA VAL A 445 -18.67 -8.01 5.81
C VAL A 445 -20.18 -7.90 5.95
N LYS A 446 -20.89 -9.02 5.76
CA LYS A 446 -22.34 -9.07 5.94
C LYS A 446 -22.74 -8.68 7.36
N TYR A 447 -22.13 -9.31 8.36
CA TYR A 447 -22.36 -9.03 9.77
C TYR A 447 -22.15 -7.55 10.13
N PHE A 448 -21.05 -6.95 9.66
CA PHE A 448 -20.76 -5.55 9.95
C PHE A 448 -21.66 -4.57 9.18
N PHE A 449 -22.02 -4.87 7.93
CA PHE A 449 -22.92 -4.02 7.16
C PHE A 449 -24.35 -4.06 7.67
N ASP A 450 -24.82 -5.22 8.14
CA ASP A 450 -26.10 -5.34 8.84
C ASP A 450 -26.10 -4.51 10.12
N PHE A 451 -25.00 -4.56 10.90
CA PHE A 451 -24.84 -3.69 12.08
C PHE A 451 -24.96 -2.20 11.75
N LEU A 452 -24.35 -1.72 10.65
CA LEU A 452 -24.47 -0.33 10.19
C LEU A 452 -25.91 0.01 9.77
N ASP A 453 -26.56 -0.90 9.03
CA ASP A 453 -27.94 -0.71 8.56
C ASP A 453 -28.92 -0.65 9.75
N GLU A 454 -28.75 -1.53 10.74
CA GLU A 454 -29.55 -1.53 11.98
C GLU A 454 -29.37 -0.26 12.81
N GLN A 455 -28.14 0.25 12.92
CA GLN A 455 -27.91 1.51 13.64
C GLN A 455 -28.51 2.69 12.89
N ALA A 456 -28.36 2.74 11.57
CA ALA A 456 -28.96 3.79 10.76
C ALA A 456 -30.49 3.85 10.92
N LEU A 457 -31.17 2.70 11.00
CA LEU A 457 -32.63 2.63 11.18
C LEU A 457 -33.11 3.21 12.53
N LYS A 458 -32.25 3.29 13.54
CA LYS A 458 -32.60 3.87 14.86
C LYS A 458 -32.60 5.40 14.85
N HIS A 459 -32.03 6.04 13.84
CA HIS A 459 -31.82 7.48 13.80
C HIS A 459 -32.50 8.12 12.58
N ASN A 460 -33.41 9.06 12.83
CA ASN A 460 -34.19 9.70 11.76
C ASN A 460 -33.38 10.65 10.86
N ASN A 461 -32.17 11.05 11.26
CA ASN A 461 -31.29 11.97 10.51
C ASN A 461 -30.24 11.25 9.65
N VAL A 462 -30.30 9.92 9.52
CA VAL A 462 -29.38 9.12 8.71
C VAL A 462 -30.06 8.73 7.41
N ASP A 463 -29.61 9.33 6.30
CA ASP A 463 -30.09 9.02 4.94
C ASP A 463 -29.32 7.84 4.30
N GLU A 464 -29.84 7.32 3.18
CA GLU A 464 -29.21 6.21 2.44
C GLU A 464 -27.79 6.57 1.95
N GLU A 465 -27.55 7.84 1.64
CA GLU A 465 -26.21 8.33 1.28
C GLU A 465 -25.25 8.22 2.47
N THR A 466 -25.68 8.54 3.68
CA THR A 466 -24.87 8.41 4.90
C THR A 466 -24.50 6.95 5.16
N ILE A 467 -25.45 6.03 5.00
CA ILE A 467 -25.19 4.57 5.12
C ILE A 467 -24.14 4.13 4.10
N HIS A 468 -24.28 4.57 2.84
CA HIS A 468 -23.30 4.29 1.79
C HIS A 468 -21.90 4.81 2.15
N ILE A 469 -21.82 6.01 2.73
CA ILE A 469 -20.57 6.62 3.19
C ILE A 469 -19.97 5.81 4.35
N TRP A 470 -20.77 5.36 5.32
CA TRP A 470 -20.30 4.54 6.43
C TRP A 470 -19.73 3.20 5.95
N LYS A 471 -20.42 2.51 5.03
CA LYS A 471 -19.94 1.26 4.40
C LYS A 471 -18.63 1.49 3.65
N THR A 472 -18.55 2.58 2.89
CA THR A 472 -17.36 2.95 2.12
C THR A 472 -16.16 3.30 3.02
N ASN A 473 -16.38 4.09 4.07
CA ASN A 473 -15.36 4.51 5.01
C ASN A 473 -14.89 3.40 5.97
N SER A 474 -15.65 2.31 6.11
CA SER A 474 -15.31 1.19 6.99
C SER A 474 -14.54 0.07 6.30
N LEU A 475 -14.87 -0.24 5.04
CA LEU A 475 -14.29 -1.38 4.34
C LEU A 475 -13.50 -0.97 3.08
N PRO A 476 -14.09 -0.50 1.96
CA PRO A 476 -13.33 -0.16 0.75
C PRO A 476 -12.14 0.77 0.98
N LEU A 477 -12.34 1.89 1.68
CA LEU A 477 -11.29 2.90 1.84
C LEU A 477 -10.22 2.51 2.87
N ARG A 478 -10.56 1.64 3.83
CA ARG A 478 -9.66 1.29 4.94
C ARG A 478 -8.88 0.01 4.70
N PHE A 479 -9.54 -0.95 4.09
CA PHE A 479 -8.97 -2.26 3.83
C PHE A 479 -8.54 -2.38 2.37
N TRP A 480 -9.49 -2.32 1.42
CA TRP A 480 -9.20 -2.64 0.02
C TRP A 480 -8.23 -1.66 -0.65
N VAL A 481 -8.39 -0.35 -0.44
CA VAL A 481 -7.44 0.66 -0.92
C VAL A 481 -6.05 0.41 -0.34
N ASN A 482 -5.97 0.06 0.95
CA ASN A 482 -4.69 -0.18 1.61
C ASN A 482 -3.98 -1.42 1.06
N ILE A 483 -4.73 -2.51 0.84
CA ILE A 483 -4.23 -3.75 0.23
C ILE A 483 -3.81 -3.53 -1.23
N LEU A 484 -4.61 -2.81 -2.02
CA LEU A 484 -4.32 -2.52 -3.43
C LEU A 484 -3.05 -1.68 -3.58
N LYS A 485 -2.86 -0.66 -2.73
CA LYS A 485 -1.63 0.16 -2.74
C LYS A 485 -0.40 -0.60 -2.25
N ASN A 486 -0.58 -1.52 -1.31
CA ASN A 486 0.53 -2.21 -0.64
C ASN A 486 0.44 -3.72 -0.88
N PRO A 487 0.67 -4.22 -2.12
CA PRO A 487 0.61 -5.65 -2.40
C PRO A 487 1.66 -6.44 -1.61
N HIS A 488 2.77 -5.81 -1.23
CA HIS A 488 3.77 -6.37 -0.34
C HIS A 488 3.22 -6.66 1.08
N PHE A 489 2.03 -6.19 1.48
CA PHE A 489 1.43 -6.64 2.75
C PHE A 489 0.95 -8.09 2.69
N ILE A 490 0.61 -8.58 1.50
CA ILE A 490 0.09 -9.94 1.30
C ILE A 490 1.13 -10.84 0.64
N PHE A 491 1.96 -10.30 -0.25
CA PHE A 491 2.92 -11.07 -1.02
C PHE A 491 4.37 -10.74 -0.63
N ASP A 492 5.24 -11.74 -0.70
CA ASP A 492 6.68 -11.53 -0.60
C ASP A 492 7.24 -11.04 -1.95
N VAL A 493 6.99 -9.76 -2.24
CA VAL A 493 7.37 -9.07 -3.46
C VAL A 493 8.02 -7.73 -3.15
N HIS A 494 8.81 -7.24 -4.10
CA HIS A 494 9.32 -5.88 -4.08
C HIS A 494 8.47 -4.98 -4.97
N VAL A 495 8.07 -3.84 -4.43
CA VAL A 495 7.29 -2.81 -5.13
C VAL A 495 8.21 -1.62 -5.34
N SER A 496 8.55 -1.33 -6.59
CA SER A 496 9.31 -0.12 -6.93
C SER A 496 8.41 1.11 -6.84
N GLU A 497 9.00 2.29 -6.64
CA GLU A 497 8.25 3.56 -6.53
C GLU A 497 7.35 3.84 -7.75
N VAL A 498 7.80 3.48 -8.96
CA VAL A 498 7.02 3.66 -10.19
C VAL A 498 5.80 2.75 -10.23
N VAL A 499 5.94 1.50 -9.75
CA VAL A 499 4.83 0.55 -9.62
C VAL A 499 3.85 1.03 -8.56
N ASP A 500 4.33 1.48 -7.39
CA ASP A 500 3.51 2.07 -6.33
C ASP A 500 2.70 3.29 -6.81
N ALA A 501 3.34 4.16 -7.59
CA ALA A 501 2.65 5.31 -8.20
C ALA A 501 1.52 4.87 -9.15
N SER A 502 1.72 3.81 -9.94
CA SER A 502 0.69 3.27 -10.84
C SER A 502 -0.44 2.57 -10.06
N LEU A 503 -0.11 1.81 -9.01
CA LEU A 503 -1.10 1.23 -8.10
C LEU A 503 -1.92 2.31 -7.40
N SER A 504 -1.30 3.44 -7.04
CA SER A 504 -1.98 4.59 -6.44
C SER A 504 -3.01 5.22 -7.38
N VAL A 505 -2.74 5.26 -8.69
CA VAL A 505 -3.72 5.71 -9.70
C VAL A 505 -4.94 4.79 -9.73
N ILE A 506 -4.73 3.47 -9.76
CA ILE A 506 -5.83 2.48 -9.76
C ILE A 506 -6.60 2.53 -8.44
N ALA A 507 -5.90 2.69 -7.30
CA ALA A 507 -6.52 2.84 -6.00
C ALA A 507 -7.38 4.11 -5.92
N GLN A 508 -6.95 5.22 -6.52
CA GLN A 508 -7.77 6.42 -6.62
C GLN A 508 -9.03 6.20 -7.49
N THR A 509 -8.92 5.46 -8.59
CA THR A 509 -10.09 5.05 -9.39
C THR A 509 -11.06 4.20 -8.56
N PHE A 510 -10.55 3.27 -7.76
CA PHE A 510 -11.37 2.46 -6.84
C PHE A 510 -12.09 3.34 -5.80
N MET A 511 -11.38 4.32 -5.22
CA MET A 511 -11.97 5.28 -4.29
C MET A 511 -13.09 6.11 -4.95
N ASP A 512 -12.84 6.60 -6.15
CA ASP A 512 -13.81 7.39 -6.91
C ASP A 512 -15.06 6.57 -7.26
N ALA A 513 -14.90 5.26 -7.51
CA ALA A 513 -16.00 4.33 -7.77
C ALA A 513 -16.92 4.14 -6.55
N CYS A 514 -16.38 4.28 -5.33
CA CYS A 514 -17.19 4.22 -4.13
C CYS A 514 -17.93 5.53 -3.81
N THR A 515 -17.76 6.61 -4.59
CA THR A 515 -18.45 7.88 -4.35
C THR A 515 -19.78 7.99 -5.09
N LYS A 516 -20.81 8.52 -4.44
CA LYS A 516 -22.10 8.83 -5.10
C LYS A 516 -22.04 10.05 -6.03
N SER A 517 -21.14 11.01 -5.76
CA SER A 517 -21.03 12.24 -6.54
C SER A 517 -20.51 12.00 -7.96
N GLU A 518 -21.22 12.44 -8.98
CA GLU A 518 -20.68 12.52 -10.34
C GLU A 518 -19.74 13.72 -10.48
N HIS A 519 -18.51 13.47 -10.92
CA HIS A 519 -17.56 14.53 -11.20
C HIS A 519 -17.69 14.97 -12.65
N LYS A 520 -18.01 16.25 -12.86
CA LYS A 520 -17.94 16.86 -14.19
C LYS A 520 -16.48 17.03 -14.57
N LEU A 521 -16.08 16.38 -15.66
CA LEU A 521 -14.73 16.45 -16.18
C LEU A 521 -14.49 17.80 -16.85
N SER A 522 -13.30 18.32 -16.66
CA SER A 522 -12.79 19.53 -17.31
C SER A 522 -11.37 19.26 -17.78
N ARG A 523 -10.81 20.19 -18.56
CA ARG A 523 -9.40 20.12 -18.98
C ARG A 523 -8.42 20.18 -17.80
N ASP A 524 -8.85 20.74 -16.68
CA ASP A 524 -8.04 20.86 -15.45
C ASP A 524 -8.28 19.68 -14.49
N SER A 525 -9.07 18.69 -14.90
CA SER A 525 -9.27 17.49 -14.09
C SER A 525 -7.98 16.67 -14.02
N PRO A 526 -7.66 16.09 -12.84
CA PRO A 526 -6.50 15.22 -12.70
C PRO A 526 -6.47 14.09 -13.74
N SER A 527 -5.28 13.76 -14.25
CA SER A 527 -5.09 12.79 -15.34
C SER A 527 -5.69 11.42 -15.02
N ASN A 528 -5.58 10.94 -13.78
CA ASN A 528 -6.19 9.68 -13.34
C ASN A 528 -7.73 9.66 -13.50
N LYS A 529 -8.41 10.80 -13.26
CA LYS A 529 -9.86 10.92 -13.45
C LYS A 529 -10.24 10.93 -14.92
N LEU A 530 -9.40 11.54 -15.77
CA LEU A 530 -9.59 11.51 -17.21
C LEU A 530 -9.39 10.10 -17.77
N LEU A 531 -8.38 9.36 -17.28
CA LEU A 531 -8.04 8.02 -17.76
C LEU A 531 -9.17 7.00 -17.57
N TYR A 532 -9.88 7.04 -16.44
CA TYR A 532 -10.96 6.09 -16.10
C TYR A 532 -12.37 6.69 -16.16
N ALA A 533 -12.51 7.84 -16.83
CA ALA A 533 -13.75 8.60 -16.95
C ALA A 533 -14.94 7.77 -17.50
N LYS A 534 -14.65 6.83 -18.41
CA LYS A 534 -15.65 6.02 -19.10
C LYS A 534 -16.12 4.85 -18.23
N GLU A 535 -15.19 4.19 -17.56
CA GLU A 535 -15.45 3.00 -16.74
C GLU A 535 -16.04 3.33 -15.37
N ILE A 536 -15.80 4.55 -14.85
CA ILE A 536 -16.21 4.93 -13.50
C ILE A 536 -17.71 4.73 -13.22
N SER A 537 -18.56 4.99 -14.22
CA SER A 537 -20.01 4.79 -14.11
C SER A 537 -20.36 3.31 -13.92
N THR A 538 -19.63 2.42 -14.59
CA THR A 538 -19.79 0.96 -14.47
C THR A 538 -19.30 0.48 -13.10
N TYR A 539 -18.17 1.00 -12.61
CA TYR A 539 -17.67 0.66 -11.28
C TYR A 539 -18.57 1.19 -10.15
N LYS A 540 -19.14 2.38 -10.28
CA LYS A 540 -20.14 2.89 -9.34
C LYS A 540 -21.37 1.99 -9.27
N LYS A 541 -21.87 1.56 -10.43
CA LYS A 541 -22.97 0.58 -10.49
C LYS A 541 -22.59 -0.73 -9.81
N MET A 542 -21.37 -1.21 -10.00
CA MET A 542 -20.85 -2.42 -9.35
C MET A 542 -20.86 -2.29 -7.82
N VAL A 543 -20.43 -1.15 -7.27
CA VAL A 543 -20.49 -0.88 -5.81
C VAL A 543 -21.93 -0.84 -5.31
N ASP A 544 -22.84 -0.21 -6.06
CA ASP A 544 -24.25 -0.13 -5.70
C ASP A 544 -24.92 -1.51 -5.68
N ASP A 545 -24.66 -2.31 -6.72
CA ASP A 545 -25.15 -3.69 -6.83
C ASP A 545 -24.54 -4.58 -5.73
N TYR A 546 -23.29 -4.36 -5.35
CA TYR A 546 -22.61 -5.05 -4.24
C TYR A 546 -23.29 -4.79 -2.90
N TYR A 547 -23.48 -3.51 -2.54
CA TYR A 547 -24.14 -3.15 -1.27
C TYR A 547 -25.59 -3.61 -1.22
N LYS A 548 -26.31 -3.54 -2.35
CA LYS A 548 -27.66 -4.07 -2.46
C LYS A 548 -27.68 -5.60 -2.30
N GLY A 549 -26.74 -6.30 -2.94
CA GLY A 549 -26.59 -7.74 -2.84
C GLY A 549 -26.34 -8.18 -1.39
N ILE A 550 -25.41 -7.54 -0.69
CA ILE A 550 -25.12 -7.83 0.73
C ILE A 550 -26.36 -7.62 1.59
N ARG A 551 -27.09 -6.52 1.38
CA ARG A 551 -28.32 -6.23 2.15
C ARG A 551 -29.38 -7.32 1.96
N GLN A 552 -29.43 -7.96 0.79
CA GLN A 552 -30.37 -9.05 0.47
C GLN A 552 -29.92 -10.44 0.95
N MET A 553 -28.67 -10.60 1.38
CA MET A 553 -28.17 -11.86 1.94
C MET A 553 -28.85 -12.16 3.28
N VAL A 554 -28.89 -13.45 3.62
CA VAL A 554 -29.31 -13.92 4.95
C VAL A 554 -28.39 -13.32 6.00
N SER A 555 -28.97 -12.85 7.11
CA SER A 555 -28.21 -12.29 8.23
C SER A 555 -27.32 -13.37 8.86
N VAL A 556 -26.12 -12.97 9.27
CA VAL A 556 -25.19 -13.84 10.00
C VAL A 556 -25.55 -13.74 11.48
N SER A 557 -25.84 -14.86 12.13
CA SER A 557 -26.15 -14.86 13.56
C SER A 557 -24.91 -14.52 14.40
N ASP A 558 -25.10 -13.95 15.60
CA ASP A 558 -24.00 -13.73 16.55
C ASP A 558 -23.26 -15.04 16.87
N GLN A 559 -23.98 -16.17 16.92
CA GLN A 559 -23.38 -17.49 17.18
C GLN A 559 -22.47 -17.94 16.04
N ASP A 560 -22.90 -17.80 14.78
CA ASP A 560 -22.10 -18.18 13.61
C ASP A 560 -20.86 -17.29 13.50
N MET A 561 -21.03 -15.97 13.72
CA MET A 561 -19.92 -15.04 13.70
C MET A 561 -18.91 -15.34 14.82
N ASN A 562 -19.38 -15.61 16.03
CA ASN A 562 -18.50 -15.98 17.14
C ASN A 562 -17.77 -17.30 16.88
N THR A 563 -18.45 -18.28 16.28
CA THR A 563 -17.82 -19.56 15.88
C THR A 563 -16.68 -19.31 14.89
N HIS A 564 -16.92 -18.49 13.86
CA HIS A 564 -15.89 -18.10 12.90
C HIS A 564 -14.71 -17.38 13.58
N LEU A 565 -14.98 -16.43 14.47
CA LEU A 565 -13.94 -15.70 15.22
C LEU A 565 -13.14 -16.60 16.16
N ALA A 566 -13.79 -17.59 16.79
CA ALA A 566 -13.13 -18.58 17.65
C ALA A 566 -12.18 -19.48 16.85
N GLU A 567 -12.57 -19.87 15.63
CA GLU A 567 -11.70 -20.63 14.71
C GLU A 567 -10.47 -19.82 14.32
N VAL A 568 -10.64 -18.56 13.91
CA VAL A 568 -9.53 -17.67 13.55
C VAL A 568 -8.61 -17.39 14.74
N SER A 569 -9.17 -17.23 15.93
CA SER A 569 -8.38 -17.07 17.16
C SER A 569 -7.51 -18.32 17.39
N ARG A 570 -8.10 -19.51 17.34
CA ARG A 570 -7.40 -20.79 17.57
C ARG A 570 -6.30 -21.08 16.54
N SER A 571 -6.48 -20.68 15.27
CA SER A 571 -5.53 -20.99 14.19
C SER A 571 -4.27 -20.11 14.17
N HIS A 572 -4.28 -18.98 14.87
CA HIS A 572 -3.25 -17.93 14.73
C HIS A 572 -2.69 -17.35 16.03
N THR A 573 -3.34 -17.52 17.18
CA THR A 573 -2.91 -16.88 18.45
C THR A 573 -1.48 -17.24 18.86
N ASP A 574 -1.09 -18.49 18.65
CA ASP A 574 0.23 -19.03 18.99
C ASP A 574 1.37 -18.41 18.16
N LYS A 575 1.05 -17.81 17.01
CA LYS A 575 2.02 -17.20 16.09
C LYS A 575 2.32 -15.74 16.43
N LEU A 576 1.53 -15.12 17.31
CA LEU A 576 1.61 -13.69 17.59
C LEU A 576 2.39 -13.39 18.88
N ASN A 577 3.03 -12.23 18.91
CA ASN A 577 3.84 -11.76 20.04
C ASN A 577 2.98 -11.18 21.18
N THR A 578 2.02 -11.95 21.72
CA THR A 578 1.02 -11.48 22.70
C THR A 578 1.63 -10.91 23.97
N HIS A 579 2.69 -11.51 24.51
CA HIS A 579 3.37 -11.00 25.71
C HIS A 579 4.06 -9.65 25.46
N VAL A 580 4.62 -9.46 24.26
CA VAL A 580 5.22 -8.19 23.85
C VAL A 580 4.15 -7.11 23.76
N ALA A 581 3.00 -7.42 23.15
CA ALA A 581 1.87 -6.50 23.09
C ALA A 581 1.36 -6.11 24.47
N LEU A 582 1.21 -7.07 25.39
CA LEU A 582 0.79 -6.81 26.77
C LEU A 582 1.77 -5.89 27.51
N HIS A 583 3.08 -6.11 27.33
CA HIS A 583 4.10 -5.26 27.93
C HIS A 583 4.02 -3.82 27.38
N GLN A 584 3.90 -3.66 26.07
CA GLN A 584 3.75 -2.34 25.44
C GLN A 584 2.44 -1.64 25.87
N LEU A 585 1.33 -2.36 25.99
CA LEU A 585 0.08 -1.82 26.53
C LEU A 585 0.22 -1.39 27.99
N TYR A 586 0.96 -2.16 28.80
CA TYR A 586 1.24 -1.76 30.18
C TYR A 586 2.04 -0.46 30.27
N GLN A 587 2.97 -0.20 29.33
CA GLN A 587 3.66 1.09 29.29
C GLN A 587 2.70 2.27 29.12
N TYR A 588 1.62 2.10 28.34
CA TYR A 588 0.55 3.09 28.29
C TYR A 588 -0.21 3.19 29.61
N ALA A 589 -0.53 2.05 30.24
CA ALA A 589 -1.20 2.05 31.54
C ALA A 589 -0.37 2.73 32.65
N SER A 590 0.95 2.52 32.68
CA SER A 590 1.87 3.18 33.61
C SER A 590 2.01 4.67 33.29
N LYS A 591 2.09 5.05 32.00
CA LYS A 591 2.16 6.47 31.60
C LYS A 591 0.92 7.28 31.99
N TYR A 592 -0.27 6.69 31.85
CA TYR A 592 -1.56 7.34 32.11
C TYR A 592 -2.18 6.93 33.46
N TYR A 593 -1.35 6.41 34.36
CA TYR A 593 -1.78 5.70 35.56
C TYR A 593 -2.80 6.48 36.40
N ASP A 594 -2.48 7.73 36.76
CA ASP A 594 -3.34 8.55 37.64
C ASP A 594 -4.71 8.80 37.02
N GLY A 595 -4.77 9.09 35.72
CA GLY A 595 -6.03 9.29 35.00
C GLY A 595 -6.87 8.02 34.92
N ILE A 596 -6.23 6.85 34.82
CA ILE A 596 -6.92 5.56 34.77
C ILE A 596 -7.48 5.24 36.15
N ILE A 597 -6.70 5.41 37.22
CA ILE A 597 -7.16 5.19 38.60
C ILE A 597 -8.35 6.10 38.91
N ALA A 598 -8.25 7.40 38.63
CA ALA A 598 -9.34 8.34 38.84
C ALA A 598 -10.63 7.91 38.08
N SER A 599 -10.51 7.54 36.81
CA SER A 599 -11.66 7.06 36.02
C SER A 599 -12.27 5.76 36.57
N LEU A 600 -11.46 4.86 37.13
CA LEU A 600 -11.96 3.62 37.73
C LEU A 600 -12.57 3.84 39.11
N GLU A 601 -12.12 4.85 39.84
CA GLU A 601 -12.71 5.28 41.11
C GLU A 601 -14.01 6.06 40.90
N GLU A 602 -14.21 6.72 39.77
CA GLU A 602 -15.47 7.40 39.44
C GLU A 602 -16.58 6.43 38.97
N ASP A 603 -16.23 5.29 38.37
CA ASP A 603 -17.17 4.31 37.82
C ASP A 603 -17.63 3.28 38.88
N PRO A 604 -18.92 3.25 39.29
CA PRO A 604 -19.43 2.28 40.27
C PRO A 604 -19.25 0.81 39.86
N ALA A 605 -19.31 0.51 38.56
CA ALA A 605 -19.10 -0.84 38.05
C ALA A 605 -17.62 -1.26 38.15
N ALA A 606 -16.69 -0.30 38.12
CA ALA A 606 -15.26 -0.55 38.32
C ALA A 606 -14.92 -0.69 39.81
N GLN A 607 -15.52 0.14 40.67
CA GLN A 607 -15.39 0.05 42.13
C GLN A 607 -15.87 -1.31 42.66
N SER A 608 -17.05 -1.77 42.25
CA SER A 608 -17.61 -3.05 42.70
C SER A 608 -16.73 -4.26 42.37
N LYS A 609 -15.92 -4.18 41.30
CA LYS A 609 -14.96 -5.21 40.87
C LYS A 609 -13.54 -4.97 41.40
N GLN A 610 -13.32 -3.92 42.19
CA GLN A 610 -12.01 -3.51 42.73
C GLN A 610 -10.93 -3.37 41.66
N LEU A 611 -11.28 -2.81 40.49
CA LEU A 611 -10.36 -2.77 39.33
C LEU A 611 -9.15 -1.87 39.57
N ALA A 612 -9.32 -0.74 40.29
CA ALA A 612 -8.23 0.17 40.65
C ALA A 612 -7.17 -0.53 41.53
N LEU A 613 -7.63 -1.26 42.56
CA LEU A 613 -6.76 -2.02 43.46
C LEU A 613 -5.98 -3.11 42.71
N ARG A 614 -6.63 -3.81 41.78
CA ARG A 614 -5.95 -4.83 40.95
C ARG A 614 -4.88 -4.21 40.06
N LEU A 615 -5.14 -3.05 39.46
CA LEU A 615 -4.14 -2.32 38.67
C LEU A 615 -2.95 -1.87 39.53
N GLN A 616 -3.21 -1.36 40.75
CA GLN A 616 -2.18 -0.98 41.73
C GLN A 616 -1.26 -2.16 42.06
N GLN A 617 -1.82 -3.35 42.32
CA GLN A 617 -1.05 -4.57 42.62
C GLN A 617 -0.18 -5.01 41.44
N ILE A 618 -0.73 -4.96 40.21
CA ILE A 618 0.01 -5.27 38.98
C ILE A 618 1.16 -4.29 38.78
N ALA A 619 0.90 -2.99 39.00
CA ALA A 619 1.90 -1.95 38.83
C ALA A 619 3.05 -2.08 39.84
N ALA A 620 2.75 -2.38 41.10
CA ALA A 620 3.76 -2.64 42.13
C ALA A 620 4.71 -3.79 41.72
N ALA A 621 4.14 -4.89 41.22
CA ALA A 621 4.91 -6.05 40.79
C ALA A 621 5.76 -5.79 39.52
N LEU A 622 5.24 -5.00 38.57
CA LEU A 622 5.95 -4.65 37.33
C LEU A 622 7.01 -3.56 37.53
N GLU A 623 6.79 -2.61 38.43
CA GLU A 623 7.72 -1.50 38.71
C GLU A 623 8.74 -1.82 39.81
N ASN A 624 8.68 -3.02 40.41
CA ASN A 624 9.55 -3.42 41.53
C ASN A 624 9.46 -2.47 42.73
N LYS A 625 8.28 -1.87 42.94
CA LYS A 625 7.99 -1.10 44.15
C LYS A 625 7.49 -2.09 45.19
N VAL A 626 8.26 -2.29 46.26
CA VAL A 626 7.77 -2.97 47.46
C VAL A 626 6.61 -2.13 47.98
N THR A 627 5.37 -2.59 47.79
CA THR A 627 4.21 -1.99 48.44
C THR A 627 4.28 -2.37 49.91
N ASP A 628 4.68 -1.42 50.74
CA ASP A 628 4.36 -1.42 52.17
C ASP A 628 2.85 -1.24 52.28
N LEU A 629 2.11 -2.35 52.17
CA LEU A 629 0.69 -2.46 52.48
C LEU A 629 0.52 -3.10 53.85
#